data_AF-A0A9W7FQR5-F1
#
_entry.id   AF-A0A9W7FQR5-F1
#
_cell.length_a   1.000
_cell.length_b   1.000
_cell.length_c   1.000
_cell.angle_alpha   90.00
_cell.angle_beta   90.00
_cell.angle_gamma   90.00
#
_symmetry.space_group_name_H-M   'P 1'
#
loop_
_entity.id
_entity.type
_entity.pdbx_description
1 polymer ?
#
loop_
_entity_poly.entity_id
_entity_poly.type
_entity_poly.pdbx_seq_one_letter_code
_entity_poly.pdbx_strand_id
1 'polypeptide(L)'
;MGGFVSTTKEPPVTETGSPKVHVVNRRRLSGRPAHGAFSAGTSTMNKIRTRSDFCLLKIFESKAVIASFGLWAQDEGASDAVKYLNFIIAINDLKDDLTRNSYGAKNERLKLMEVFRKYIAYNEDAKERSASRANEKLSNCSRIKMDSATMETITLGFESRAADKNIFDLAYEKCYQVLKFDYMPRFLISDMFLKLEAGTRSRRGSSTKVVDMAAILNEALAVDALLTYLKGKSDSKMISYTKLWVQVSTYAMSLSSDAKQYELESKAGVIQLEIKKLVDEGILRIPKGLEDPIRQKLGASVAEAAQVSKDLMNYLADILHTNVQRGFLKSKEFDVFIETAPPDFHLDSTIMHLATFKDDRQLQETKDDYVQELKSNSDFAFVWKESILSAYYRRYLRLTFCEENFFFAQECRDLSNGEHNRLRSWMTVKKEVEEDKKETNSVSDDLVDRCISIYENYIVEGRKYEINIPSKVKIAIGEKVKAGEFNKEMFHEAEVEMGRVLEFDSFDRFKKHYIYEHFKRAFFVKFSQRNFVVGDTVKGEVERFSSHRGNSAKNLVV
;
A
#
# COMPACT_ATOMS: atom_id res chain seq x y z
N MET A 1 -19.10 -3.03 -69.85
CA MET A 1 -19.72 -2.96 -68.50
C MET A 1 -19.58 -4.35 -67.91
N GLY A 2 -18.54 -4.66 -67.13
CA GLY A 2 -18.43 -4.38 -65.69
C GLY A 2 -19.36 -5.34 -64.94
N GLY A 3 -18.96 -6.36 -64.19
CA GLY A 3 -17.71 -6.70 -63.52
C GLY A 3 -18.03 -6.91 -62.04
N PHE A 4 -17.81 -8.12 -61.49
CA PHE A 4 -17.29 -8.37 -60.14
C PHE A 4 -16.98 -9.86 -59.99
N VAL A 5 -15.69 -10.15 -59.78
CA VAL A 5 -15.09 -11.46 -59.52
C VAL A 5 -14.87 -11.56 -58.01
N SER A 6 -15.28 -12.66 -57.40
CA SER A 6 -14.95 -13.01 -56.00
C SER A 6 -13.84 -14.07 -56.02
N THR A 7 -12.68 -13.73 -55.46
CA THR A 7 -11.55 -14.65 -55.29
C THR A 7 -11.39 -14.97 -53.80
N THR A 8 -11.59 -16.24 -53.48
CA THR A 8 -11.14 -16.88 -52.25
C THR A 8 -9.61 -17.01 -52.26
N LYS A 9 -8.93 -16.52 -51.22
CA LYS A 9 -7.53 -16.85 -50.93
C LYS A 9 -7.36 -17.21 -49.45
N GLU A 10 -6.79 -18.39 -49.24
CA GLU A 10 -6.30 -18.90 -47.97
C GLU A 10 -5.16 -18.03 -47.41
N PRO A 11 -4.97 -17.98 -46.08
CA PRO A 11 -3.85 -17.29 -45.47
C PRO A 11 -2.56 -18.14 -45.50
N PRO A 12 -1.38 -17.53 -45.70
CA PRO A 12 -0.10 -18.23 -45.67
C PRO A 12 0.47 -18.35 -44.25
N VAL A 13 1.20 -19.44 -44.07
CA VAL A 13 2.10 -19.74 -42.95
C VAL A 13 3.36 -18.86 -43.05
N THR A 14 3.78 -18.24 -41.95
CA THR A 14 5.14 -17.68 -41.82
C THR A 14 5.74 -17.91 -40.43
N GLU A 15 6.74 -18.79 -40.44
CA GLU A 15 8.08 -18.72 -39.86
C GLU A 15 8.35 -18.19 -38.43
N THR A 16 8.97 -19.09 -37.68
CA THR A 16 9.69 -18.94 -36.42
C THR A 16 10.82 -17.91 -36.48
N GLY A 17 10.73 -16.86 -35.66
CA GLY A 17 11.83 -15.93 -35.40
C GLY A 17 12.61 -16.31 -34.14
N SER A 18 13.88 -16.65 -34.31
CA SER A 18 14.88 -16.84 -33.23
C SER A 18 15.44 -15.49 -32.73
N PRO A 19 15.81 -15.37 -31.45
CA PRO A 19 16.25 -14.10 -30.87
C PRO A 19 17.68 -13.72 -31.29
N LYS A 20 17.84 -12.49 -31.82
CA LYS A 20 19.13 -11.89 -32.15
C LYS A 20 19.93 -11.55 -30.89
N VAL A 21 21.09 -12.18 -30.73
CA VAL A 21 22.14 -11.81 -29.79
C VAL A 21 22.99 -10.70 -30.41
N HIS A 22 22.98 -9.50 -29.83
CA HIS A 22 23.95 -8.46 -30.18
C HIS A 22 25.29 -8.73 -29.49
N VAL A 23 26.24 -9.26 -30.27
CA VAL A 23 27.65 -9.33 -29.91
C VAL A 23 28.30 -7.98 -30.22
N VAL A 24 28.73 -7.24 -29.20
CA VAL A 24 29.52 -6.02 -29.37
C VAL A 24 31.00 -6.40 -29.49
N ASN A 25 31.57 -6.07 -30.64
CA ASN A 25 32.95 -6.32 -31.04
C ASN A 25 33.94 -5.49 -30.20
N ARG A 26 34.95 -6.15 -29.61
CA ARG A 26 36.11 -5.53 -28.93
C ARG A 26 37.27 -5.35 -29.92
N ARG A 27 37.78 -4.11 -30.06
CA ARG A 27 39.17 -3.66 -30.43
C ARG A 27 39.04 -2.24 -31.02
N ARG A 28 39.78 -1.19 -30.65
CA ARG A 28 41.08 -0.99 -29.99
C ARG A 28 41.07 0.31 -29.17
N LEU A 29 41.95 0.32 -28.16
CA LEU A 29 42.30 1.39 -27.23
C LEU A 29 43.17 2.48 -27.89
N SER A 30 42.85 3.76 -27.68
CA SER A 30 43.85 4.81 -27.35
C SER A 30 43.15 6.16 -27.11
N GLY A 31 42.96 6.55 -25.84
CA GLY A 31 42.61 7.93 -25.48
C GLY A 31 41.91 8.05 -24.13
N ARG A 32 42.68 8.44 -23.10
CA ARG A 32 42.35 8.97 -21.75
C ARG A 32 41.14 8.35 -20.98
N PRO A 33 41.30 7.99 -19.69
CA PRO A 33 40.18 7.51 -18.89
C PRO A 33 39.15 8.65 -18.72
N ALA A 34 37.99 8.51 -19.36
CA ALA A 34 36.83 9.31 -19.04
C ALA A 34 36.45 9.00 -17.58
N HIS A 35 36.31 10.05 -16.78
CA HIS A 35 35.76 10.00 -15.43
C HIS A 35 34.53 9.09 -15.41
N GLY A 36 34.59 8.03 -14.61
CA GLY A 36 33.46 7.16 -14.32
C GLY A 36 32.41 7.94 -13.53
N ALA A 37 31.57 8.67 -14.25
CA ALA A 37 30.39 9.32 -13.70
C ALA A 37 29.25 8.30 -13.66
N PHE A 38 29.19 7.47 -12.61
CA PHE A 38 27.91 7.02 -12.08
C PHE A 38 27.25 8.22 -11.39
N SER A 39 26.80 9.17 -12.22
CA SER A 39 25.95 10.29 -11.78
C SER A 39 24.53 9.77 -11.65
N ALA A 40 24.23 9.12 -10.52
CA ALA A 40 22.87 8.95 -10.05
C ALA A 40 22.38 10.21 -9.30
N GLY A 41 22.87 11.41 -9.65
CA GLY A 41 22.37 12.67 -9.08
C GLY A 41 21.02 13.04 -9.69
N THR A 42 20.14 13.66 -8.88
CA THR A 42 18.88 14.43 -9.16
C THR A 42 17.94 13.99 -10.30
N SER A 43 18.45 13.62 -11.46
CA SER A 43 17.80 12.91 -12.58
C SER A 43 16.97 11.69 -12.16
N THR A 44 17.43 10.87 -11.21
CA THR A 44 16.69 9.68 -10.74
C THR A 44 15.46 10.07 -9.91
N MET A 45 15.57 11.10 -9.05
CA MET A 45 14.42 11.68 -8.33
C MET A 45 13.42 12.39 -9.27
N ASN A 46 13.89 12.90 -10.42
CA ASN A 46 13.03 13.50 -11.43
C ASN A 46 12.26 12.46 -12.26
N LYS A 47 12.64 11.17 -12.24
CA LYS A 47 12.07 10.15 -13.12
C LYS A 47 11.01 9.24 -12.51
N ILE A 48 10.66 9.38 -11.24
CA ILE A 48 9.54 8.64 -10.67
C ILE A 48 8.81 9.56 -9.68
N ARG A 49 7.64 10.07 -10.07
CA ARG A 49 6.67 10.63 -9.12
C ARG A 49 5.38 9.85 -9.23
N THR A 50 5.43 8.60 -8.76
CA THR A 50 4.17 7.92 -8.44
C THR A 50 3.51 8.68 -7.29
N ARG A 51 2.17 8.68 -7.21
CA ARG A 51 1.45 9.35 -6.12
C ARG A 51 1.95 8.92 -4.73
N SER A 52 2.42 7.68 -4.60
CA SER A 52 3.08 7.17 -3.39
C SER A 52 4.39 7.84 -3.02
N ASP A 53 5.19 8.28 -3.99
CA ASP A 53 6.46 8.96 -3.69
C ASP A 53 6.18 10.32 -3.05
N PHE A 54 5.16 11.00 -3.57
CA PHE A 54 4.71 12.27 -2.98
C PHE A 54 4.25 12.10 -1.53
N CYS A 55 3.57 10.99 -1.22
CA CYS A 55 3.05 10.73 0.11
C CYS A 55 4.15 10.48 1.14
N LEU A 56 5.19 9.72 0.80
CA LEU A 56 6.31 9.54 1.72
C LEU A 56 7.08 10.86 1.94
N LEU A 57 7.22 11.69 0.91
CA LEU A 57 7.80 13.03 1.06
C LEU A 57 7.01 13.88 2.06
N LYS A 58 5.67 13.79 2.06
CA LYS A 58 4.81 14.48 3.02
C LYS A 58 5.01 14.05 4.47
N ILE A 59 5.41 12.80 4.73
CA ILE A 59 5.80 12.38 6.09
C ILE A 59 6.97 13.23 6.59
N PHE A 60 7.98 13.48 5.76
CA PHE A 60 9.17 14.22 6.16
C PHE A 60 8.92 15.73 6.33
N GLU A 61 7.84 16.27 5.78
CA GLU A 61 7.50 17.69 5.89
C GLU A 61 6.86 18.07 7.24
N SER A 62 6.24 17.12 7.94
CA SER A 62 5.50 17.41 9.19
C SER A 62 6.11 16.74 10.41
N LYS A 63 6.61 17.55 11.35
CA LYS A 63 7.15 17.08 12.64
C LYS A 63 6.12 16.26 13.45
N ALA A 64 4.84 16.64 13.39
CA ALA A 64 3.77 15.90 14.05
C ALA A 64 3.56 14.50 13.43
N VAL A 65 3.66 14.38 12.10
CA VAL A 65 3.59 13.08 11.42
C VAL A 65 4.83 12.25 11.71
N ILE A 66 6.02 12.83 11.70
CA ILE A 66 7.27 12.15 12.10
C ILE A 66 7.16 11.61 13.52
N ALA A 67 6.68 12.42 14.46
CA ALA A 67 6.48 12.00 15.85
C ALA A 67 5.45 10.85 15.96
N SER A 68 4.31 11.00 15.28
CA SER A 68 3.27 9.97 15.24
C SER A 68 3.76 8.66 14.63
N PHE A 69 4.50 8.73 13.52
CA PHE A 69 5.15 7.57 12.89
C PHE A 69 6.18 6.92 13.82
N GLY A 70 6.97 7.73 14.53
CA GLY A 70 7.95 7.25 15.51
C GLY A 70 7.32 6.49 16.67
N LEU A 71 6.22 7.00 17.23
CA LEU A 71 5.45 6.33 18.28
C LEU A 71 4.84 5.03 17.76
N TRP A 72 4.18 5.08 16.61
CA TRP A 72 3.62 3.88 15.96
C TRP A 72 4.69 2.80 15.74
N ALA A 73 5.88 3.19 15.25
CA ALA A 73 6.95 2.25 15.00
C ALA A 73 7.53 1.63 16.29
N GLN A 74 7.48 2.35 17.42
CA GLN A 74 7.83 1.79 18.73
C GLN A 74 6.79 0.79 19.20
N ASP A 75 5.51 1.15 19.13
CA ASP A 75 4.38 0.30 19.56
C ASP A 75 4.33 -1.02 18.76
N GLU A 76 4.60 -0.97 17.46
CA GLU A 76 4.61 -2.14 16.57
C GLU A 76 5.92 -2.95 16.61
N GLY A 77 6.89 -2.56 17.43
CA GLY A 77 8.23 -3.16 17.43
C GLY A 77 8.99 -2.99 16.10
N ALA A 78 8.60 -2.01 15.28
CA ALA A 78 9.20 -1.67 14.00
C ALA A 78 10.40 -0.72 14.15
N SER A 79 11.34 -1.04 15.07
CA SER A 79 12.47 -0.14 15.37
C SER A 79 13.34 0.19 14.17
N ASP A 80 13.38 -0.68 13.16
CA ASP A 80 14.11 -0.45 11.92
C ASP A 80 13.49 0.70 11.11
N ALA A 81 12.16 0.88 11.14
CA ALA A 81 11.46 2.00 10.49
C ALA A 81 11.96 3.35 11.02
N VAL A 82 12.13 3.48 12.34
CA VAL A 82 12.66 4.69 12.97
C VAL A 82 14.10 4.97 12.53
N LYS A 83 14.93 3.94 12.37
CA LYS A 83 16.30 4.10 11.87
C LYS A 83 16.32 4.60 10.43
N TYR A 84 15.52 4.01 9.55
CA TYR A 84 15.40 4.45 8.17
C TYR A 84 14.88 5.89 8.07
N LEU A 85 13.88 6.25 8.87
CA LEU A 85 13.33 7.61 8.93
C LEU A 85 14.39 8.62 9.38
N ASN A 86 15.09 8.33 10.47
CA ASN A 86 16.14 9.20 11.01
C ASN A 86 17.33 9.36 10.06
N PHE A 87 17.66 8.31 9.30
CA PHE A 87 18.67 8.39 8.25
C PHE A 87 18.24 9.34 7.14
N ILE A 88 17.00 9.22 6.63
CA ILE A 88 16.47 10.13 5.59
C ILE A 88 16.46 11.58 6.06
N ILE A 89 15.97 11.85 7.28
CA ILE A 89 15.96 13.19 7.86
C ILE A 89 17.38 13.75 7.91
N ALA A 90 18.35 12.97 8.41
CA ALA A 90 19.74 13.42 8.49
C ALA A 90 20.36 13.72 7.13
N ILE A 91 20.00 12.97 6.08
CA ILE A 91 20.46 13.25 4.71
C ILE A 91 19.81 14.51 4.14
N ASN A 92 18.53 14.75 4.40
CA ASN A 92 17.84 15.96 3.95
C ASN A 92 18.41 17.20 4.63
N ASP A 93 18.58 17.15 5.96
CA ASP A 93 19.21 18.22 6.74
C ASP A 93 20.62 18.52 6.22
N LEU A 94 21.40 17.46 5.92
CA LEU A 94 22.73 17.60 5.34
C LEU A 94 22.70 18.28 3.97
N LYS A 95 21.80 17.86 3.07
CA LYS A 95 21.68 18.44 1.72
C LYS A 95 21.27 19.90 1.75
N ASP A 96 20.33 20.26 2.63
CA ASP A 96 19.88 21.64 2.81
C ASP A 96 21.02 22.51 3.35
N ASP A 97 21.73 22.01 4.35
CA ASP A 97 22.86 22.70 4.96
C ASP A 97 24.02 22.91 3.98
N LEU A 98 24.39 21.89 3.19
CA LEU A 98 25.40 22.01 2.13
C LEU A 98 24.98 22.94 0.99
N THR A 99 23.66 23.13 0.78
CA THR A 99 23.14 24.03 -0.24
C THR A 99 23.12 25.49 0.24
N ARG A 100 22.76 25.72 1.51
CA ARG A 100 22.68 27.07 2.10
C ARG A 100 24.05 27.65 2.43
N ASN A 101 24.99 26.79 2.85
CA ASN A 101 26.28 27.22 3.35
C ASN A 101 27.38 26.75 2.40
N SER A 102 28.16 27.70 1.87
CA SER A 102 29.40 27.38 1.14
C SER A 102 30.45 26.91 2.14
N TYR A 103 30.49 25.60 2.37
CA TYR A 103 31.54 24.98 3.17
C TYR A 103 32.79 24.74 2.32
N GLY A 104 33.97 24.92 2.91
CA GLY A 104 35.18 24.32 2.35
C GLY A 104 35.05 22.80 2.34
N ALA A 105 35.64 22.13 1.33
CA ALA A 105 35.54 20.68 1.12
C ALA A 105 35.86 19.81 2.36
N LYS A 106 36.71 20.32 3.27
CA LYS A 106 37.03 19.65 4.54
C LYS A 106 35.82 19.55 5.48
N ASN A 107 35.01 20.60 5.59
CA ASN A 107 33.86 20.63 6.49
C ASN A 107 32.69 19.81 5.93
N GLU A 108 32.45 19.84 4.62
CA GLU A 108 31.47 18.98 3.95
C GLU A 108 31.78 17.49 4.21
N ARG A 109 33.04 17.09 4.00
CA ARG A 109 33.46 15.71 4.25
C ARG A 109 33.28 15.28 5.70
N LEU A 110 33.52 16.16 6.68
CA LEU A 110 33.31 15.84 8.10
C LEU A 110 31.83 15.55 8.39
N LYS A 111 30.91 16.33 7.82
CA LYS A 111 29.47 16.11 7.98
C LYS A 111 28.99 14.83 7.30
N LEU A 112 29.47 14.55 6.08
CA LEU A 112 29.21 13.28 5.39
C LEU A 112 29.71 12.08 6.21
N MET A 113 30.91 12.18 6.79
CA MET A 113 31.50 11.14 7.65
C MET A 113 30.70 10.92 8.95
N GLU A 114 30.10 11.96 9.52
CA GLU A 114 29.26 11.83 10.71
C GLU A 114 28.02 10.98 10.43
N VAL A 115 27.33 11.26 9.31
CA VAL A 115 26.18 10.45 8.87
C VAL A 115 26.60 9.01 8.58
N PHE A 116 27.73 8.82 7.88
CA PHE A 116 28.27 7.49 7.60
C PHE A 116 28.51 6.70 8.90
N ARG A 117 29.20 7.29 9.87
CA ARG A 117 29.50 6.63 11.16
C ARG A 117 28.25 6.32 11.97
N LYS A 118 27.26 7.20 11.94
CA LYS A 118 26.04 7.08 12.74
C LYS A 118 25.10 5.99 12.22
N TYR A 119 24.96 5.88 10.90
CA TYR A 119 23.94 5.01 10.30
C TYR A 119 24.50 3.79 9.54
N ILE A 120 25.69 3.89 8.94
CA ILE A 120 26.19 2.88 7.99
C ILE A 120 27.40 2.09 8.54
N ALA A 121 28.43 2.76 9.06
CA ALA A 121 29.72 2.14 9.32
C ALA A 121 29.65 0.94 10.28
N TYR A 122 30.18 -0.19 9.81
CA TYR A 122 30.42 -1.38 10.63
C TYR A 122 31.77 -1.20 11.34
N ASN A 123 31.75 -0.66 12.56
CA ASN A 123 32.96 -0.64 13.38
C ASN A 123 33.28 -2.08 13.84
N GLU A 124 34.21 -2.75 13.17
CA GLU A 124 34.88 -3.93 13.73
C GLU A 124 35.69 -3.55 14.98
N ASP A 125 36.37 -2.39 14.94
CA ASP A 125 37.12 -1.83 16.07
C ASP A 125 36.29 -1.57 17.34
N ALA A 126 34.99 -1.34 17.20
CA ALA A 126 34.10 -1.14 18.35
C ALA A 126 33.75 -2.47 19.03
N LYS A 127 33.73 -3.60 18.32
CA LYS A 127 33.55 -4.92 18.95
C LYS A 127 34.78 -5.29 19.79
N GLU A 128 35.99 -5.02 19.29
CA GLU A 128 37.22 -5.28 20.05
C GLU A 128 37.41 -4.34 21.24
N ARG A 129 37.05 -3.06 21.11
CA ARG A 129 37.16 -2.10 22.23
C ARG A 129 36.04 -2.23 23.25
N SER A 130 34.82 -2.59 22.85
CA SER A 130 33.66 -2.73 23.76
C SER A 130 33.69 -4.03 24.57
N ALA A 131 34.45 -5.05 24.13
CA ALA A 131 34.73 -6.23 24.96
C ALA A 131 35.54 -5.88 26.23
N SER A 132 36.14 -4.67 26.30
CA SER A 132 37.03 -4.26 27.40
C SER A 132 36.46 -3.24 28.39
N ARG A 133 35.26 -2.68 28.17
CA ARG A 133 34.65 -1.69 29.08
C ARG A 133 33.16 -1.89 29.25
N ALA A 134 32.76 -2.25 30.47
CA ALA A 134 31.40 -2.43 30.97
C ALA A 134 30.60 -1.10 31.05
N ASN A 135 30.39 -0.43 29.91
CA ASN A 135 29.39 0.63 29.76
C ASN A 135 28.53 0.36 28.52
N GLU A 136 27.74 -0.70 28.64
CA GLU A 136 26.82 -1.28 27.65
C GLU A 136 25.52 -0.47 27.52
N LYS A 137 25.63 0.86 27.34
CA LYS A 137 24.46 1.74 27.08
C LYS A 137 24.56 2.59 25.80
N LEU A 138 25.64 2.43 25.03
CA LEU A 138 25.81 3.11 23.73
C LEU A 138 25.82 2.18 22.50
N SER A 139 25.67 0.86 22.66
CA SER A 139 25.92 -0.10 21.56
C SER A 139 24.69 -0.80 20.95
N ASN A 140 23.48 -0.27 21.10
CA ASN A 140 22.38 -0.58 20.16
C ASN A 140 22.30 0.50 19.08
N CYS A 141 23.45 0.74 18.46
CA CYS A 141 23.65 1.76 17.45
C CYS A 141 22.64 1.55 16.29
N SER A 142 21.96 2.63 15.93
CA SER A 142 20.88 2.78 14.96
C SER A 142 21.30 2.46 13.52
N ARG A 143 21.84 1.27 13.27
CA ARG A 143 22.35 0.88 11.96
C ARG A 143 21.21 0.45 11.04
N ILE A 144 21.23 1.00 9.84
CA ILE A 144 20.34 0.60 8.75
C ILE A 144 20.91 -0.66 8.08
N LYS A 145 20.05 -1.63 7.76
CA LYS A 145 20.46 -2.80 6.99
C LYS A 145 20.60 -2.40 5.53
N MET A 146 21.78 -2.59 4.97
CA MET A 146 22.10 -2.34 3.56
C MET A 146 22.77 -3.58 2.96
N ASP A 147 22.55 -3.80 1.66
CA ASP A 147 23.29 -4.82 0.91
C ASP A 147 24.75 -4.43 0.72
N SER A 148 25.58 -5.44 0.48
CA SER A 148 27.03 -5.31 0.35
C SER A 148 27.43 -4.31 -0.73
N ALA A 149 26.77 -4.32 -1.89
CA ALA A 149 27.11 -3.45 -3.00
C ALA A 149 26.93 -1.96 -2.67
N THR A 150 25.83 -1.61 -1.99
CA THR A 150 25.63 -0.23 -1.52
C THR A 150 26.63 0.18 -0.46
N MET A 151 26.93 -0.70 0.51
CA MET A 151 27.95 -0.39 1.53
C MET A 151 29.34 -0.20 0.91
N GLU A 152 29.73 -1.06 -0.03
CA GLU A 152 31.00 -0.99 -0.73
C GLU A 152 31.13 0.30 -1.53
N THR A 153 30.08 0.69 -2.26
CA THR A 153 30.05 1.94 -3.04
C THR A 153 30.29 3.17 -2.16
N ILE A 154 29.61 3.24 -1.00
CA ILE A 154 29.77 4.35 -0.05
C ILE A 154 31.17 4.34 0.56
N THR A 155 31.66 3.18 0.96
CA THR A 155 32.98 3.02 1.58
C THR A 155 34.08 3.45 0.61
N LEU A 156 34.04 2.97 -0.63
CA LEU A 156 34.96 3.37 -1.69
C LEU A 156 34.91 4.88 -1.99
N GLY A 157 33.72 5.49 -1.94
CA GLY A 157 33.57 6.95 -2.10
C GLY A 157 34.33 7.74 -1.03
N PHE A 158 34.29 7.28 0.23
CA PHE A 158 35.04 7.90 1.32
C PHE A 158 36.55 7.64 1.25
N GLU A 159 36.98 6.44 0.86
CA GLU A 159 38.39 6.04 0.72
C GLU A 159 39.08 6.78 -0.42
N SER A 160 38.44 6.84 -1.59
CA SER A 160 38.94 7.51 -2.79
C SER A 160 38.94 9.04 -2.70
N ARG A 161 38.41 9.62 -1.62
CA ARG A 161 38.16 11.07 -1.44
C ARG A 161 37.22 11.65 -2.51
N ALA A 162 36.43 10.80 -3.17
CA ALA A 162 35.40 11.20 -4.14
C ALA A 162 34.03 11.45 -3.50
N ALA A 163 33.93 11.36 -2.17
CA ALA A 163 32.70 11.63 -1.43
C ALA A 163 32.21 13.07 -1.63
N ASP A 164 31.02 13.19 -2.22
CA ASP A 164 30.26 14.43 -2.37
C ASP A 164 28.89 14.30 -1.68
N LYS A 165 28.07 15.36 -1.78
CA LYS A 165 26.68 15.37 -1.30
C LYS A 165 25.77 14.25 -1.83
N ASN A 166 26.16 13.54 -2.88
CA ASN A 166 25.39 12.46 -3.52
C ASN A 166 25.87 11.06 -3.12
N ILE A 167 26.92 10.94 -2.31
CA ILE A 167 27.49 9.63 -1.89
C ILE A 167 26.45 8.70 -1.26
N PHE A 168 25.39 9.27 -0.65
CA PHE A 168 24.32 8.53 -0.01
C PHE A 168 23.07 8.36 -0.88
N ASP A 169 23.05 8.76 -2.14
CA ASP A 169 21.81 8.72 -2.95
C ASP A 169 21.25 7.31 -3.09
N LEU A 170 22.11 6.31 -3.34
CA LEU A 170 21.70 4.91 -3.41
C LEU A 170 21.18 4.38 -2.06
N ALA A 171 21.83 4.79 -0.97
CA ALA A 171 21.44 4.44 0.39
C ALA A 171 20.08 5.04 0.75
N TYR A 172 19.91 6.32 0.42
CA TYR A 172 18.69 7.10 0.60
C TYR A 172 17.54 6.45 -0.15
N GLU A 173 17.72 6.13 -1.43
CA GLU A 173 16.70 5.48 -2.26
C GLU A 173 16.28 4.14 -1.66
N LYS A 174 17.21 3.31 -1.20
CA LYS A 174 16.87 2.03 -0.56
C LYS A 174 16.08 2.19 0.73
N CYS A 175 16.52 3.06 1.62
CA CYS A 175 15.79 3.39 2.85
C CYS A 175 14.39 3.93 2.55
N TYR A 176 14.29 4.77 1.51
CA TYR A 176 13.04 5.36 1.05
C TYR A 176 12.08 4.28 0.54
N GLN A 177 12.53 3.36 -0.32
CA GLN A 177 11.69 2.25 -0.80
C GLN A 177 11.21 1.36 0.35
N VAL A 178 12.09 1.06 1.32
CA VAL A 178 11.73 0.27 2.50
C VAL A 178 10.65 0.99 3.32
N LEU A 179 10.80 2.28 3.61
CA LEU A 179 9.77 3.05 4.30
C LEU A 179 8.46 3.11 3.52
N LYS A 180 8.53 3.34 2.22
CA LYS A 180 7.39 3.44 1.30
C LYS A 180 6.58 2.15 1.22
N PHE A 181 7.25 1.02 1.06
CA PHE A 181 6.58 -0.24 0.79
C PHE A 181 6.29 -1.03 2.06
N ASP A 182 7.24 -1.10 3.00
CA ASP A 182 7.11 -2.00 4.13
C ASP A 182 6.39 -1.36 5.32
N TYR A 183 6.59 -0.06 5.54
CA TYR A 183 6.16 0.62 6.77
C TYR A 183 5.01 1.61 6.57
N MET A 184 5.02 2.41 5.49
CA MET A 184 4.00 3.44 5.27
C MET A 184 2.57 2.87 5.19
N PRO A 185 2.26 1.79 4.44
CA PRO A 185 0.91 1.25 4.41
C PRO A 185 0.40 0.84 5.78
N ARG A 186 1.27 0.26 6.60
CA ARG A 186 0.97 -0.17 7.97
C ARG A 186 0.67 1.01 8.88
N PHE A 187 1.46 2.07 8.77
CA PHE A 187 1.23 3.31 9.51
C PHE A 187 -0.12 3.93 9.12
N LEU A 188 -0.44 4.00 7.84
CA LEU A 188 -1.66 4.67 7.35
C LEU A 188 -2.98 3.98 7.76
N ILE A 189 -2.93 2.70 8.11
CA ILE A 189 -4.07 1.92 8.62
C ILE A 189 -3.99 1.68 10.14
N SER A 190 -3.06 2.37 10.82
CA SER A 190 -2.87 2.29 12.27
C SER A 190 -3.79 3.25 13.01
N ASP A 191 -4.14 2.91 14.24
CA ASP A 191 -4.93 3.79 15.11
C ASP A 191 -4.21 5.14 15.36
N MET A 192 -2.88 5.14 15.33
CA MET A 192 -2.08 6.35 15.51
C MET A 192 -2.31 7.35 14.36
N PHE A 193 -2.32 6.87 13.11
CA PHE A 193 -2.66 7.70 11.97
C PHE A 193 -4.14 8.09 11.96
N LEU A 194 -5.05 7.18 12.32
CA LEU A 194 -6.49 7.49 12.39
C LEU A 194 -6.81 8.56 13.43
N LYS A 195 -6.12 8.59 14.58
CA LYS A 195 -6.23 9.66 15.58
C LYS A 195 -5.73 11.00 15.04
N LEU A 196 -4.58 10.99 14.37
CA LEU A 196 -4.02 12.16 13.72
C LEU A 196 -4.95 12.70 12.62
N GLU A 197 -5.58 11.79 11.87
CA GLU A 197 -6.58 12.09 10.86
C GLU A 197 -7.85 12.69 11.48
N ALA A 198 -8.37 12.11 12.56
CA ALA A 198 -9.55 12.61 13.24
C ALA A 198 -9.36 14.05 13.76
N GLY A 199 -8.19 14.35 14.34
CA GLY A 199 -7.86 15.68 14.87
C GLY A 199 -7.80 16.79 13.80
N THR A 200 -7.71 16.42 12.53
CA THR A 200 -7.57 17.34 11.39
C THR A 200 -8.83 17.36 10.51
N ARG A 201 -9.92 16.67 10.90
CA ARG A 201 -11.17 16.61 10.13
C ARG A 201 -11.96 17.93 10.12
N SER A 202 -11.95 18.67 11.22
CA SER A 202 -12.70 19.93 11.36
C SER A 202 -12.32 20.98 10.31
N ARG A 203 -11.09 20.92 9.81
CA ARG A 203 -10.53 21.87 8.83
C ARG A 203 -10.61 21.39 7.38
N ARG A 204 -10.89 20.10 7.14
CA ARG A 204 -10.86 19.50 5.79
C ARG A 204 -12.21 19.47 5.08
N GLY A 205 -13.29 19.89 5.75
CA GLY A 205 -14.63 19.84 5.16
C GLY A 205 -15.09 18.39 4.91
N SER A 206 -16.02 18.21 3.96
CA SER A 206 -16.62 16.90 3.66
C SER A 206 -15.89 16.09 2.58
N SER A 207 -15.02 16.73 1.77
CA SER A 207 -14.34 16.10 0.64
C SER A 207 -12.89 15.74 0.98
N THR A 208 -12.55 14.45 0.88
CA THR A 208 -11.21 13.94 1.22
C THR A 208 -10.15 14.16 0.14
N LYS A 209 -10.50 14.70 -1.04
CA LYS A 209 -9.66 14.62 -2.25
C LYS A 209 -9.27 15.96 -2.89
N VAL A 210 -9.84 17.08 -2.44
CA VAL A 210 -9.55 18.41 -2.97
C VAL A 210 -9.45 19.37 -1.77
N VAL A 211 -8.49 20.30 -1.79
CA VAL A 211 -8.42 21.36 -0.78
C VAL A 211 -9.70 22.19 -0.91
N ASP A 212 -10.67 21.93 -0.05
CA ASP A 212 -11.97 22.60 -0.07
C ASP A 212 -11.77 24.12 0.02
N MET A 213 -12.48 24.90 -0.81
CA MET A 213 -12.41 26.35 -0.69
C MET A 213 -12.94 26.81 0.67
N ALA A 214 -13.89 26.08 1.29
CA ALA A 214 -14.30 26.39 2.65
C ALA A 214 -13.12 26.29 3.63
N ALA A 215 -12.24 25.30 3.46
CA ALA A 215 -11.04 25.13 4.27
C ALA A 215 -10.04 26.28 4.07
N ILE A 216 -9.80 26.66 2.80
CA ILE A 216 -8.95 27.81 2.46
C ILE A 216 -9.50 29.09 3.07
N LEU A 217 -10.81 29.32 2.96
CA LEU A 217 -11.43 30.56 3.42
C LEU A 217 -11.45 30.70 4.95
N ASN A 218 -11.36 29.58 5.69
CA ASN A 218 -11.21 29.61 7.15
C ASN A 218 -9.84 30.14 7.62
N GLU A 219 -8.84 30.20 6.73
CA GLU A 219 -7.49 30.69 7.06
C GLU A 219 -7.30 32.13 6.58
N ALA A 220 -7.12 33.06 7.52
CA ALA A 220 -7.04 34.50 7.21
C ALA A 220 -5.93 34.84 6.19
N LEU A 221 -4.74 34.24 6.34
CA LEU A 221 -3.63 34.43 5.39
C LEU A 221 -3.96 33.90 3.99
N ALA A 222 -4.74 32.82 3.91
CA ALA A 222 -5.15 32.24 2.64
C ALA A 222 -6.21 33.11 1.95
N VAL A 223 -7.11 33.73 2.72
CA VAL A 223 -8.07 34.73 2.22
C VAL A 223 -7.33 35.93 1.65
N ASP A 224 -6.30 36.43 2.32
CA ASP A 224 -5.50 37.57 1.83
C ASP A 224 -4.76 37.23 0.52
N ALA A 225 -4.18 36.04 0.44
CA ALA A 225 -3.56 35.53 -0.78
C ALA A 225 -4.58 35.38 -1.93
N LEU A 226 -5.76 34.83 -1.63
CA LEU A 226 -6.85 34.67 -2.59
C LEU A 226 -7.34 36.03 -3.11
N LEU A 227 -7.53 37.01 -2.24
CA LEU A 227 -7.92 38.37 -2.63
C LEU A 227 -6.84 39.04 -3.48
N THR A 228 -5.57 38.80 -3.18
CA THR A 228 -4.44 39.32 -4.00
C THR A 228 -4.45 38.69 -5.39
N TYR A 229 -4.63 37.37 -5.48
CA TYR A 229 -4.79 36.65 -6.73
C TYR A 229 -5.97 37.19 -7.57
N LEU A 230 -7.14 37.34 -6.95
CA LEU A 230 -8.35 37.80 -7.63
C LEU A 230 -8.23 39.26 -8.11
N LYS A 231 -7.56 40.12 -7.34
CA LYS A 231 -7.23 41.49 -7.77
C LYS A 231 -6.31 41.48 -8.99
N GLY A 232 -5.30 40.60 -9.02
CA GLY A 232 -4.43 40.43 -10.19
C GLY A 232 -5.16 39.92 -11.43
N LYS A 233 -6.30 39.24 -11.26
CA LYS A 233 -7.20 38.80 -12.34
C LYS A 233 -8.28 39.81 -12.72
N SER A 234 -8.42 40.90 -11.97
CA SER A 234 -9.52 41.87 -12.12
C SER A 234 -10.91 41.23 -12.00
N ASP A 235 -11.06 40.14 -11.23
CA ASP A 235 -12.34 39.44 -11.04
C ASP A 235 -13.14 40.06 -9.89
N SER A 236 -13.74 41.22 -10.15
CA SER A 236 -14.50 42.00 -9.16
C SER A 236 -15.66 41.22 -8.53
N LYS A 237 -16.25 40.30 -9.30
CA LYS A 237 -17.33 39.43 -8.82
C LYS A 237 -16.84 38.46 -7.75
N MET A 238 -15.76 37.72 -8.02
CA MET A 238 -15.23 36.77 -7.04
C MET A 238 -14.61 37.44 -5.81
N ILE A 239 -14.07 38.66 -5.96
CA ILE A 239 -13.64 39.49 -4.82
C ILE A 239 -14.82 39.78 -3.89
N SER A 240 -15.97 40.16 -4.47
CA SER A 240 -17.17 40.49 -3.70
C SER A 240 -17.72 39.27 -2.96
N TYR A 241 -17.72 38.10 -3.62
CA TYR A 241 -18.12 36.84 -2.98
C TYR A 241 -17.18 36.43 -1.83
N THR A 242 -15.88 36.59 -2.01
CA THR A 242 -14.89 36.29 -0.97
C THR A 242 -15.07 37.20 0.24
N LYS A 243 -15.28 38.51 0.03
CA LYS A 243 -15.55 39.46 1.11
C LYS A 243 -16.86 39.15 1.86
N LEU A 244 -17.92 38.84 1.12
CA LEU A 244 -19.18 38.45 1.72
C LEU A 244 -19.03 37.19 2.56
N TRP A 245 -18.29 36.18 2.07
CA TRP A 245 -18.01 34.97 2.84
C TRP A 245 -17.32 35.30 4.16
N VAL A 246 -16.31 36.17 4.16
CA VAL A 246 -15.59 36.59 5.39
C VAL A 246 -16.52 37.27 6.39
N GLN A 247 -17.43 38.13 5.90
CA GLN A 247 -18.41 38.79 6.76
C GLN A 247 -19.36 37.77 7.41
N VAL A 248 -19.88 36.82 6.61
CA VAL A 248 -20.78 35.77 7.11
C VAL A 248 -20.08 34.84 8.09
N SER A 249 -18.83 34.46 7.82
CA SER A 249 -18.01 33.64 8.73
C SER A 249 -17.74 34.35 10.06
N THR A 250 -17.37 35.63 10.01
CA THR A 250 -17.18 36.46 11.22
C THR A 250 -18.46 36.57 12.04
N TYR A 251 -19.60 36.70 11.37
CA TYR A 251 -20.91 36.69 12.01
C TYR A 251 -21.23 35.34 12.64
N ALA A 252 -21.01 34.23 11.93
CA ALA A 252 -21.22 32.88 12.44
C ALA A 252 -20.37 32.57 13.68
N MET A 253 -19.11 33.02 13.71
CA MET A 253 -18.26 32.91 14.91
C MET A 253 -18.83 33.74 16.08
N SER A 254 -19.40 34.91 15.79
CA SER A 254 -20.03 35.76 16.82
C SER A 254 -21.31 35.15 17.39
N LEU A 255 -22.02 34.32 16.63
CA LEU A 255 -23.20 33.59 17.13
C LEU A 255 -22.84 32.51 18.16
N SER A 256 -21.61 32.01 18.11
CA SER A 256 -21.09 31.03 19.06
C SER A 256 -20.40 31.65 20.29
N SER A 257 -20.22 32.97 20.31
CA SER A 257 -19.66 33.70 21.44
C SER A 257 -20.74 34.42 22.23
N ASP A 258 -20.39 34.91 23.44
CA ASP A 258 -21.28 35.73 24.29
C ASP A 258 -21.48 37.16 23.72
N ALA A 259 -21.58 37.29 22.40
CA ALA A 259 -21.84 38.56 21.72
C ALA A 259 -23.23 39.10 22.12
N LYS A 260 -23.32 40.41 22.32
CA LYS A 260 -24.59 41.05 22.67
C LYS A 260 -25.54 41.02 21.47
N GLN A 261 -26.83 40.81 21.73
CA GLN A 261 -27.87 40.72 20.70
C GLN A 261 -27.84 41.89 19.69
N TYR A 262 -27.63 43.13 20.16
CA TYR A 262 -27.56 44.30 19.26
C TYR A 262 -26.36 44.24 18.28
N GLU A 263 -25.25 43.61 18.66
CA GLU A 263 -24.08 43.46 17.79
C GLU A 263 -24.34 42.42 16.70
N LEU A 264 -25.05 41.36 17.06
CA LEU A 264 -25.49 40.33 16.12
C LEU A 264 -26.48 40.89 15.11
N GLU A 265 -27.48 41.66 15.56
CA GLU A 265 -28.45 42.32 14.68
C GLU A 265 -27.78 43.33 13.75
N SER A 266 -26.83 44.11 14.25
CA SER A 266 -26.05 45.06 13.45
C SER A 266 -25.23 44.35 12.36
N LYS A 267 -24.50 43.28 12.72
CA LYS A 267 -23.73 42.47 11.75
C LYS A 267 -24.63 41.79 10.71
N ALA A 268 -25.77 41.24 11.13
CA ALA A 268 -26.75 40.65 10.23
C ALA A 268 -27.31 41.69 9.24
N GLY A 269 -27.61 42.91 9.71
CA GLY A 269 -28.06 44.01 8.87
C GLY A 269 -27.02 44.42 7.83
N VAL A 270 -25.74 44.48 8.20
CA VAL A 270 -24.63 44.74 7.25
C VAL A 270 -24.56 43.66 6.17
N ILE A 271 -24.67 42.39 6.55
CA ILE A 271 -24.65 41.26 5.59
C ILE A 271 -25.85 41.34 4.65
N GLN A 272 -27.06 41.59 5.16
CA GLN A 272 -28.27 41.72 4.35
C GLN A 272 -28.18 42.87 3.33
N LEU A 273 -27.63 44.02 3.75
CA LEU A 273 -27.41 45.16 2.86
C LEU A 273 -26.40 44.85 1.76
N GLU A 274 -25.28 44.19 2.09
CA GLU A 274 -24.27 43.80 1.11
C GLU A 274 -24.85 42.79 0.11
N ILE A 275 -25.61 41.80 0.59
CA ILE A 275 -26.31 40.84 -0.27
C ILE A 275 -27.27 41.55 -1.23
N LYS A 276 -28.11 42.46 -0.70
CA LYS A 276 -29.06 43.23 -1.51
C LYS A 276 -28.34 44.01 -2.61
N LYS A 277 -27.28 44.72 -2.25
CA LYS A 277 -26.44 45.48 -3.18
C LYS A 277 -25.89 44.58 -4.31
N LEU A 278 -25.30 43.44 -3.95
CA LEU A 278 -24.72 42.52 -4.94
C LEU A 278 -25.77 41.89 -5.86
N VAL A 279 -27.00 41.68 -5.37
CA VAL A 279 -28.14 41.21 -6.18
C VAL A 279 -28.63 42.30 -7.12
N ASP A 280 -28.80 43.53 -6.63
CA ASP A 280 -29.26 44.68 -7.44
C ASP A 280 -28.25 45.02 -8.55
N GLU A 281 -26.95 44.84 -8.30
CA GLU A 281 -25.88 44.98 -9.30
C GLU A 281 -25.77 43.77 -10.27
N GLY A 282 -26.58 42.73 -10.07
CA GLY A 282 -26.55 41.51 -10.88
C GLY A 282 -25.30 40.65 -10.70
N ILE A 283 -24.50 40.93 -9.66
CA ILE A 283 -23.26 40.22 -9.34
C ILE A 283 -23.60 38.88 -8.70
N LEU A 284 -24.42 38.90 -7.63
CA LEU A 284 -24.86 37.74 -6.87
C LEU A 284 -26.22 37.24 -7.36
N ARG A 285 -26.32 35.95 -7.64
CA ARG A 285 -27.60 35.26 -7.80
C ARG A 285 -27.78 34.38 -6.58
N ILE A 286 -28.90 34.46 -5.88
CA ILE A 286 -29.18 33.62 -4.71
C ILE A 286 -30.18 32.54 -5.14
N PRO A 287 -29.96 31.26 -4.78
CA PRO A 287 -30.97 30.23 -5.00
C PRO A 287 -32.27 30.60 -4.29
N LYS A 288 -33.43 30.37 -4.92
CA LYS A 288 -34.75 30.70 -4.33
C LYS A 288 -34.94 30.13 -2.91
N GLY A 289 -34.36 28.96 -2.64
CA GLY A 289 -34.41 28.33 -1.31
C GLY A 289 -33.62 29.07 -0.22
N LEU A 290 -32.72 30.00 -0.56
CA LEU A 290 -31.92 30.80 0.37
C LEU A 290 -32.38 32.25 0.50
N GLU A 291 -33.16 32.78 -0.45
CA GLU A 291 -33.63 34.17 -0.42
C GLU A 291 -34.46 34.49 0.82
N ASP A 292 -35.52 33.73 1.07
CA ASP A 292 -36.40 33.97 2.22
C ASP A 292 -35.69 33.72 3.56
N PRO A 293 -34.91 32.62 3.73
CA PRO A 293 -34.11 32.43 4.94
C PRO A 293 -33.13 33.57 5.21
N ILE A 294 -32.43 34.10 4.21
CA ILE A 294 -31.50 35.23 4.41
C ILE A 294 -32.25 36.49 4.85
N ARG A 295 -33.41 36.78 4.26
CA ARG A 295 -34.21 37.97 4.61
C ARG A 295 -34.84 37.87 5.99
N GLN A 296 -35.37 36.70 6.34
CA GLN A 296 -36.21 36.55 7.53
C GLN A 296 -35.44 35.99 8.75
N LYS A 297 -34.44 35.14 8.53
CA LYS A 297 -33.85 34.32 9.60
C LYS A 297 -32.43 34.70 9.98
N LEU A 298 -31.73 35.49 9.17
CA LEU A 298 -30.36 35.94 9.51
C LEU A 298 -30.32 36.85 10.75
N GLY A 299 -31.43 37.50 11.12
CA GLY A 299 -31.57 38.28 12.35
C GLY A 299 -32.56 37.68 13.36
N ALA A 300 -32.96 36.42 13.19
CA ALA A 300 -33.92 35.74 14.05
C ALA A 300 -33.23 35.08 15.25
N SER A 301 -33.68 33.88 15.65
CA SER A 301 -33.04 33.14 16.73
C SER A 301 -31.60 32.74 16.37
N VAL A 302 -30.72 32.61 17.37
CA VAL A 302 -29.31 32.24 17.20
C VAL A 302 -29.15 30.94 16.39
N ALA A 303 -30.01 29.94 16.65
CA ALA A 303 -29.97 28.66 15.95
C ALA A 303 -30.32 28.79 14.46
N GLU A 304 -31.34 29.58 14.12
CA GLU A 304 -31.73 29.82 12.73
C GLU A 304 -30.68 30.66 11.99
N ALA A 305 -30.15 31.70 12.63
CA ALA A 305 -29.09 32.53 12.08
C ALA A 305 -27.82 31.71 11.81
N ALA A 306 -27.46 30.78 12.70
CA ALA A 306 -26.32 29.89 12.53
C ALA A 306 -26.49 28.95 11.33
N GLN A 307 -27.69 28.36 11.18
CA GLN A 307 -28.00 27.49 10.06
C GLN A 307 -27.97 28.25 8.71
N VAL A 308 -28.60 29.43 8.65
CA VAL A 308 -28.59 30.24 7.42
C VAL A 308 -27.18 30.73 7.08
N SER A 309 -26.39 31.12 8.08
CA SER A 309 -25.00 31.50 7.86
C SER A 309 -24.18 30.35 7.30
N LYS A 310 -24.38 29.13 7.82
CA LYS A 310 -23.72 27.93 7.31
C LYS A 310 -24.10 27.63 5.86
N ASP A 311 -25.39 27.68 5.53
CA ASP A 311 -25.85 27.42 4.17
C ASP A 311 -25.35 28.48 3.17
N LEU A 312 -25.33 29.75 3.58
CA LEU A 312 -24.77 30.84 2.78
C LEU A 312 -23.24 30.72 2.60
N MET A 313 -22.50 30.37 3.64
CA MET A 313 -21.05 30.11 3.55
C MET A 313 -20.75 28.96 2.58
N ASN A 314 -21.50 27.86 2.67
CA ASN A 314 -21.34 26.72 1.76
C ASN A 314 -21.63 27.12 0.32
N TYR A 315 -22.73 27.84 0.08
CA TYR A 315 -23.08 28.34 -1.24
C TYR A 315 -21.97 29.21 -1.86
N LEU A 316 -21.43 30.16 -1.09
CA LEU A 316 -20.35 31.04 -1.53
C LEU A 316 -19.04 30.25 -1.76
N ALA A 317 -18.73 29.29 -0.89
CA ALA A 317 -17.57 28.42 -1.04
C ALA A 317 -17.67 27.57 -2.31
N ASP A 318 -18.83 26.99 -2.62
CA ASP A 318 -19.06 26.18 -3.83
C ASP A 318 -18.85 26.98 -5.12
N ILE A 319 -19.29 28.25 -5.13
CA ILE A 319 -19.04 29.14 -6.26
C ILE A 319 -17.54 29.39 -6.42
N LEU A 320 -16.84 29.74 -5.35
CA LEU A 320 -15.40 29.99 -5.38
C LEU A 320 -14.63 28.72 -5.77
N HIS A 321 -15.07 27.56 -5.29
CA HIS A 321 -14.55 26.25 -5.65
C HIS A 321 -14.63 26.03 -7.16
N THR A 322 -15.83 26.25 -7.72
CA THR A 322 -16.09 26.01 -9.15
C THR A 322 -15.31 26.96 -10.06
N ASN A 323 -15.23 28.25 -9.69
CA ASN A 323 -14.75 29.29 -10.60
C ASN A 323 -13.28 29.70 -10.37
N VAL A 324 -12.77 29.55 -9.14
CA VAL A 324 -11.50 30.19 -8.74
C VAL A 324 -10.44 29.17 -8.33
N GLN A 325 -10.82 28.15 -7.56
CA GLN A 325 -9.90 27.24 -6.88
C GLN A 325 -8.78 26.72 -7.77
N ARG A 326 -9.11 26.14 -8.93
CA ARG A 326 -8.09 25.54 -9.82
C ARG A 326 -7.05 26.55 -10.31
N GLY A 327 -7.47 27.80 -10.54
CA GLY A 327 -6.58 28.88 -10.95
C GLY A 327 -5.72 29.39 -9.80
N PHE A 328 -6.31 29.50 -8.61
CA PHE A 328 -5.64 29.93 -7.39
C PHE A 328 -4.60 28.93 -6.90
N LEU A 329 -4.93 27.63 -6.86
CA LEU A 329 -4.00 26.57 -6.45
C LEU A 329 -2.75 26.44 -7.35
N LYS A 330 -2.72 27.10 -8.50
CA LYS A 330 -1.58 27.15 -9.43
C LYS A 330 -0.87 28.50 -9.44
N SER A 331 -1.29 29.43 -8.58
CA SER A 331 -0.82 30.81 -8.59
C SER A 331 0.34 30.99 -7.61
N LYS A 332 1.17 32.01 -7.88
CA LYS A 332 2.29 32.35 -7.00
C LYS A 332 1.82 32.82 -5.62
N GLU A 333 0.64 33.42 -5.56
CA GLU A 333 0.03 33.87 -4.31
C GLU A 333 -0.32 32.68 -3.41
N PHE A 334 -0.80 31.57 -3.98
CA PHE A 334 -1.00 30.34 -3.23
C PHE A 334 0.33 29.74 -2.75
N ASP A 335 1.37 29.75 -3.59
CA ASP A 335 2.70 29.30 -3.18
C ASP A 335 3.24 30.13 -1.99
N VAL A 336 3.11 31.46 -2.04
CA VAL A 336 3.50 32.37 -0.95
C VAL A 336 2.68 32.11 0.33
N PHE A 337 1.38 31.84 0.19
CA PHE A 337 0.55 31.44 1.33
C PHE A 337 1.06 30.13 1.93
N ILE A 338 1.32 29.11 1.13
CA ILE A 338 1.84 27.84 1.63
C ILE A 338 3.16 28.03 2.37
N GLU A 339 4.06 28.88 1.89
CA GLU A 339 5.34 29.16 2.57
C GLU A 339 5.17 29.85 3.93
N THR A 340 4.05 30.56 4.14
CA THR A 340 3.78 31.36 5.35
C THR A 340 2.66 30.78 6.21
N ALA A 341 2.09 29.63 5.81
CA ALA A 341 0.94 29.05 6.47
C ALA A 341 1.27 28.58 7.89
N PRO A 342 0.28 28.57 8.80
CA PRO A 342 0.47 28.01 10.14
C PRO A 342 0.93 26.53 10.06
N PRO A 343 1.75 26.04 11.00
CA PRO A 343 2.20 24.63 11.05
C PRO A 343 1.04 23.62 11.01
N ASP A 344 -0.08 24.04 11.59
CA ASP A 344 -1.35 23.36 11.62
C ASP A 344 -1.94 23.09 10.22
N PHE A 345 -1.89 24.09 9.32
CA PHE A 345 -2.35 23.96 7.95
C PHE A 345 -1.45 22.99 7.15
N HIS A 346 -0.14 23.05 7.38
CA HIS A 346 0.81 22.10 6.78
C HIS A 346 0.53 20.66 7.23
N LEU A 347 0.21 20.46 8.51
CA LEU A 347 -0.20 19.16 9.01
C LEU A 347 -1.46 18.68 8.30
N ASP A 348 -2.51 19.50 8.21
CA ASP A 348 -3.77 19.13 7.54
C ASP A 348 -3.55 18.73 6.08
N SER A 349 -2.77 19.51 5.34
CA SER A 349 -2.38 19.23 3.95
C SER A 349 -1.64 17.90 3.86
N THR A 350 -0.66 17.66 4.72
CA THR A 350 0.07 16.39 4.76
C THR A 350 -0.86 15.20 5.03
N ILE A 351 -1.75 15.31 6.02
CA ILE A 351 -2.70 14.23 6.33
C ILE A 351 -3.66 13.98 5.18
N MET A 352 -4.12 15.02 4.47
CA MET A 352 -4.97 14.85 3.29
C MET A 352 -4.28 14.02 2.19
N HIS A 353 -3.03 14.32 1.88
CA HIS A 353 -2.27 13.56 0.89
C HIS A 353 -2.08 12.10 1.30
N LEU A 354 -1.73 11.86 2.57
CA LEU A 354 -1.58 10.53 3.14
C LEU A 354 -2.90 9.74 3.17
N ALA A 355 -4.01 10.39 3.53
CA ALA A 355 -5.34 9.79 3.53
C ALA A 355 -5.81 9.46 2.11
N THR A 356 -5.56 10.33 1.13
CA THR A 356 -5.94 10.01 -0.25
C THR A 356 -5.15 8.82 -0.78
N PHE A 357 -3.88 8.68 -0.38
CA PHE A 357 -3.08 7.52 -0.73
C PHE A 357 -3.62 6.23 -0.09
N LYS A 358 -4.03 6.29 1.18
CA LYS A 358 -4.71 5.20 1.88
C LYS A 358 -5.96 4.74 1.12
N ASP A 359 -6.79 5.70 0.69
CA ASP A 359 -8.06 5.44 -0.01
C ASP A 359 -7.85 4.91 -1.43
N ASP A 360 -6.98 5.53 -2.21
CA ASP A 360 -6.69 5.13 -3.60
C ASP A 360 -6.17 3.68 -3.71
N ARG A 361 -5.48 3.22 -2.68
CA ARG A 361 -4.92 1.87 -2.58
C ARG A 361 -5.84 0.90 -1.86
N GLN A 362 -7.04 1.35 -1.44
CA GLN A 362 -8.00 0.55 -0.66
C GLN A 362 -7.32 -0.16 0.53
N LEU A 363 -6.36 0.51 1.19
CA LEU A 363 -5.50 -0.16 2.17
C LEU A 363 -6.31 -0.71 3.35
N GLN A 364 -7.37 -0.01 3.73
CA GLN A 364 -8.25 -0.43 4.82
C GLN A 364 -9.06 -1.67 4.43
N GLU A 365 -9.76 -1.64 3.30
CA GLU A 365 -10.51 -2.79 2.79
C GLU A 365 -9.58 -4.00 2.62
N THR A 366 -8.40 -3.79 2.04
CA THR A 366 -7.44 -4.88 1.85
C THR A 366 -6.89 -5.41 3.18
N LYS A 367 -6.72 -4.55 4.20
CA LYS A 367 -6.34 -4.98 5.55
C LYS A 367 -7.43 -5.85 6.15
N ASP A 368 -8.68 -5.45 5.99
CA ASP A 368 -9.83 -6.15 6.54
C ASP A 368 -10.01 -7.51 5.83
N ASP A 369 -9.88 -7.55 4.50
CA ASP A 369 -9.82 -8.77 3.71
C ASP A 369 -8.66 -9.67 4.15
N TYR A 370 -7.48 -9.09 4.37
CA TYR A 370 -6.31 -9.83 4.85
C TYR A 370 -6.51 -10.38 6.26
N VAL A 371 -7.09 -9.61 7.18
CA VAL A 371 -7.38 -10.05 8.55
C VAL A 371 -8.45 -11.14 8.51
N GLN A 372 -9.44 -11.02 7.63
CA GLN A 372 -10.45 -12.05 7.41
C GLN A 372 -9.82 -13.32 6.83
N GLU A 373 -8.93 -13.20 5.86
CA GLU A 373 -8.15 -14.30 5.31
C GLU A 373 -7.32 -14.94 6.42
N LEU A 374 -6.54 -14.19 7.18
CA LEU A 374 -5.74 -14.72 8.30
C LEU A 374 -6.60 -15.40 9.38
N LYS A 375 -7.78 -14.86 9.68
CA LYS A 375 -8.76 -15.50 10.57
C LYS A 375 -9.26 -16.81 9.96
N SER A 376 -9.55 -16.85 8.66
CA SER A 376 -9.88 -18.09 7.96
C SER A 376 -8.71 -19.07 7.88
N ASN A 377 -7.47 -18.58 7.91
CA ASN A 377 -6.24 -19.39 7.93
C ASN A 377 -5.98 -20.06 9.28
N SER A 378 -6.82 -19.78 10.29
CA SER A 378 -6.84 -20.55 11.53
C SER A 378 -7.52 -21.90 11.41
N ASP A 379 -8.13 -22.19 10.26
CA ASP A 379 -8.69 -23.48 9.89
C ASP A 379 -7.63 -24.36 9.20
N PHE A 380 -7.55 -25.62 9.63
CA PHE A 380 -6.69 -26.62 9.01
C PHE A 380 -7.03 -26.83 7.52
N ALA A 381 -8.29 -26.66 7.13
CA ALA A 381 -8.70 -26.75 5.73
C ALA A 381 -7.89 -25.81 4.80
N PHE A 382 -7.45 -24.67 5.31
CA PHE A 382 -6.69 -23.69 4.54
C PHE A 382 -5.25 -24.13 4.25
N VAL A 383 -4.65 -24.98 5.10
CA VAL A 383 -3.32 -25.56 4.89
C VAL A 383 -3.22 -26.28 3.55
N TRP A 384 -4.33 -26.88 3.10
CA TRP A 384 -4.40 -27.60 1.84
C TRP A 384 -4.58 -26.69 0.62
N LYS A 385 -5.20 -25.53 0.81
CA LYS A 385 -5.49 -24.59 -0.28
C LYS A 385 -4.29 -23.68 -0.55
N GLU A 386 -3.59 -23.26 0.49
CA GLU A 386 -2.51 -22.28 0.37
C GLU A 386 -1.12 -22.91 0.44
N SER A 387 -0.45 -22.91 -0.72
CA SER A 387 0.87 -23.54 -0.94
C SER A 387 1.95 -23.09 0.07
N ILE A 388 1.92 -21.83 0.50
CA ILE A 388 2.90 -21.29 1.43
C ILE A 388 2.62 -21.78 2.85
N LEU A 389 1.38 -21.68 3.31
CA LEU A 389 1.02 -22.21 4.63
C LEU A 389 1.33 -23.71 4.71
N SER A 390 1.00 -24.46 3.65
CA SER A 390 1.36 -25.87 3.48
C SER A 390 2.86 -26.11 3.67
N ALA A 391 3.72 -25.34 2.98
CA ALA A 391 5.17 -25.49 3.10
C ALA A 391 5.69 -25.19 4.52
N TYR A 392 5.14 -24.16 5.18
CA TYR A 392 5.48 -23.82 6.57
C TYR A 392 5.03 -24.90 7.55
N TYR A 393 3.82 -25.43 7.37
CA TYR A 393 3.27 -26.48 8.20
C TYR A 393 4.06 -27.79 8.04
N ARG A 394 4.38 -28.20 6.80
CA ARG A 394 5.26 -29.34 6.53
C ARG A 394 6.64 -29.17 7.15
N ARG A 395 7.22 -27.97 7.09
CA ARG A 395 8.49 -27.68 7.77
C ARG A 395 8.37 -27.88 9.28
N TYR A 396 7.26 -27.47 9.88
CA TYR A 396 7.00 -27.74 11.30
C TYR A 396 6.91 -29.24 11.57
N LEU A 397 6.14 -29.99 10.78
CA LEU A 397 6.01 -31.44 10.93
C LEU A 397 7.33 -32.19 10.79
N ARG A 398 8.25 -31.74 9.93
CA ARG A 398 9.62 -32.29 9.86
C ARG A 398 10.39 -32.11 11.15
N LEU A 399 10.27 -30.95 11.79
CA LEU A 399 10.97 -30.66 13.04
C LEU A 399 10.40 -31.45 14.21
N THR A 400 9.12 -31.83 14.14
CA THR A 400 8.46 -32.68 15.13
C THR A 400 8.45 -34.15 14.75
N PHE A 401 9.09 -34.53 13.64
CA PHE A 401 9.15 -35.91 13.14
C PHE A 401 7.77 -36.55 12.91
N CYS A 402 6.83 -35.79 12.34
CA CYS A 402 5.46 -36.24 12.02
C CYS A 402 5.03 -35.89 10.57
N GLU A 403 5.97 -35.70 9.63
CA GLU A 403 5.64 -35.29 8.24
C GLU A 403 4.91 -36.40 7.47
N GLU A 404 5.13 -37.66 7.84
CA GLU A 404 4.48 -38.84 7.25
C GLU A 404 2.94 -38.78 7.32
N ASN A 405 2.39 -38.24 8.42
CA ASN A 405 0.94 -38.07 8.57
C ASN A 405 0.37 -37.15 7.48
N PHE A 406 1.11 -36.08 7.15
CA PHE A 406 0.70 -35.12 6.12
C PHE A 406 0.82 -35.72 4.72
N PHE A 407 1.91 -36.45 4.44
CA PHE A 407 2.09 -37.11 3.14
C PHE A 407 1.03 -38.16 2.89
N PHE A 408 0.73 -39.01 3.88
CA PHE A 408 -0.34 -40.00 3.76
C PHE A 408 -1.69 -39.35 3.48
N ALA A 409 -2.08 -38.32 4.24
CA ALA A 409 -3.34 -37.61 4.04
C ALA A 409 -3.40 -36.94 2.65
N GLN A 410 -2.29 -36.36 2.19
CA GLN A 410 -2.19 -35.79 0.84
C GLN A 410 -2.36 -36.86 -0.24
N GLU A 411 -1.69 -38.02 -0.13
CA GLU A 411 -1.79 -39.09 -1.11
C GLU A 411 -3.20 -39.72 -1.16
N CYS A 412 -3.86 -39.87 -0.01
CA CYS A 412 -5.26 -40.34 0.06
C CYS A 412 -6.22 -39.35 -0.59
N ARG A 413 -6.04 -38.05 -0.35
CA ARG A 413 -6.87 -37.02 -0.98
C ARG A 413 -6.67 -36.99 -2.50
N ASP A 414 -5.43 -37.06 -2.94
CA ASP A 414 -5.08 -37.07 -4.37
C ASP A 414 -5.58 -38.37 -5.06
N LEU A 415 -5.75 -39.46 -4.32
CA LEU A 415 -6.39 -40.71 -4.78
C LEU A 415 -7.90 -40.52 -4.95
N SER A 416 -8.57 -39.94 -3.94
CA SER A 416 -10.01 -39.67 -3.91
C SER A 416 -10.44 -38.67 -4.98
N ASN A 417 -9.70 -37.56 -5.14
CA ASN A 417 -10.02 -36.48 -6.09
C ASN A 417 -9.78 -36.87 -7.56
N GLY A 418 -9.06 -37.95 -7.83
CA GLY A 418 -8.67 -38.32 -9.20
C GLY A 418 -7.73 -37.31 -9.89
N GLU A 419 -7.15 -36.36 -9.15
CA GLU A 419 -6.27 -35.30 -9.67
C GLU A 419 -4.93 -35.83 -10.22
N HIS A 420 -4.63 -37.11 -10.01
CA HIS A 420 -3.41 -37.74 -10.49
C HIS A 420 -3.28 -37.75 -12.02
N ASN A 421 -4.39 -37.74 -12.75
CA ASN A 421 -4.38 -37.70 -14.21
C ASN A 421 -3.73 -36.41 -14.76
N ARG A 422 -3.67 -35.31 -13.99
CA ARG A 422 -3.05 -34.05 -14.44
C ARG A 422 -1.53 -34.00 -14.28
N LEU A 423 -0.99 -34.54 -13.17
CA LEU A 423 0.46 -34.49 -12.91
C LEU A 423 1.24 -35.53 -13.72
N ARG A 424 0.64 -36.71 -13.99
CA ARG A 424 1.22 -37.66 -14.95
C ARG A 424 1.04 -37.20 -16.40
N SER A 425 -0.10 -36.64 -16.81
CA SER A 425 -0.26 -36.06 -18.17
C SER A 425 0.88 -35.10 -18.53
N TRP A 426 1.39 -34.29 -17.59
CA TRP A 426 2.55 -33.43 -17.86
C TRP A 426 3.90 -34.16 -18.00
N MET A 427 4.07 -35.33 -17.38
CA MET A 427 5.28 -36.17 -17.55
C MET A 427 5.15 -37.17 -18.72
N THR A 428 3.95 -37.64 -19.02
CA THR A 428 3.66 -38.64 -20.07
C THR A 428 3.40 -38.01 -21.44
N VAL A 429 3.13 -36.69 -21.55
CA VAL A 429 3.13 -35.95 -22.84
C VAL A 429 4.49 -36.00 -23.55
N LYS A 430 5.58 -36.44 -22.88
CA LYS A 430 6.86 -36.77 -23.55
C LYS A 430 6.97 -38.20 -24.08
N LYS A 431 6.01 -39.09 -23.79
CA LYS A 431 6.04 -40.51 -24.20
C LYS A 431 4.85 -40.95 -25.06
N GLU A 432 3.74 -40.23 -25.05
CA GLU A 432 2.53 -40.62 -25.80
C GLU A 432 2.35 -39.79 -27.08
N VAL A 433 3.26 -40.00 -28.04
CA VAL A 433 3.00 -39.72 -29.46
C VAL A 433 2.67 -41.00 -30.24
N GLU A 434 2.73 -42.21 -29.64
CA GLU A 434 2.63 -43.44 -30.46
C GLU A 434 1.58 -44.48 -30.12
N GLU A 435 0.83 -44.45 -29.02
CA GLU A 435 -0.07 -45.59 -28.72
C GLU A 435 -1.49 -45.18 -28.34
N ASP A 436 -2.21 -44.71 -29.34
CA ASP A 436 -3.67 -44.70 -29.35
C ASP A 436 -4.19 -46.11 -29.72
N LYS A 437 -4.79 -46.81 -28.74
CA LYS A 437 -6.04 -47.61 -28.84
C LYS A 437 -6.06 -48.78 -27.84
N LYS A 438 -6.83 -48.61 -26.75
CA LYS A 438 -7.97 -49.47 -26.34
C LYS A 438 -8.40 -49.09 -24.92
N GLU A 439 -9.47 -48.31 -24.83
CA GLU A 439 -10.25 -48.17 -23.59
C GLU A 439 -11.05 -49.46 -23.37
N THR A 440 -10.58 -50.30 -22.44
CA THR A 440 -11.40 -51.33 -21.80
C THR A 440 -11.51 -51.01 -20.32
N ASN A 441 -12.74 -51.14 -19.79
CA ASN A 441 -13.16 -50.89 -18.40
C ASN A 441 -12.51 -51.83 -17.36
N SER A 442 -11.19 -52.04 -17.38
CA SER A 442 -10.49 -52.55 -16.21
C SER A 442 -10.35 -51.41 -15.19
N VAL A 443 -10.45 -51.73 -13.91
CA VAL A 443 -9.92 -50.84 -12.86
C VAL A 443 -8.51 -50.49 -13.31
N SER A 444 -8.26 -49.21 -13.62
CA SER A 444 -6.99 -48.77 -14.21
C SER A 444 -5.84 -49.34 -13.36
N ASP A 445 -4.90 -50.05 -13.99
CA ASP A 445 -3.74 -50.63 -13.30
C ASP A 445 -3.03 -49.58 -12.41
N ASP A 446 -3.11 -48.30 -12.82
CA ASP A 446 -2.63 -47.15 -12.04
C ASP A 446 -3.29 -46.99 -10.65
N LEU A 447 -4.58 -47.31 -10.51
CA LEU A 447 -5.27 -47.26 -9.22
C LEU A 447 -4.71 -48.35 -8.29
N VAL A 448 -4.54 -49.55 -8.82
CA VAL A 448 -4.03 -50.71 -8.07
C VAL A 448 -2.61 -50.44 -7.60
N ASP A 449 -1.72 -50.03 -8.50
CA ASP A 449 -0.33 -49.68 -8.19
C ASP A 449 -0.25 -48.60 -7.12
N ARG A 450 -1.13 -47.59 -7.18
CA ARG A 450 -1.16 -46.51 -6.21
C ARG A 450 -1.65 -46.95 -4.84
N CYS A 451 -2.70 -47.76 -4.78
CA CYS A 451 -3.17 -48.31 -3.52
C CYS A 451 -2.12 -49.21 -2.86
N ILE A 452 -1.41 -50.03 -3.65
CA ILE A 452 -0.29 -50.84 -3.17
C ILE A 452 0.83 -49.94 -2.64
N SER A 453 1.21 -48.89 -3.38
CA SER A 453 2.23 -47.92 -2.93
C SER A 453 1.86 -47.23 -1.61
N ILE A 454 0.62 -46.75 -1.45
CA ILE A 454 0.16 -46.12 -0.20
C ILE A 454 0.22 -47.13 0.95
N TYR A 455 -0.26 -48.35 0.72
CA TYR A 455 -0.24 -49.42 1.72
C TYR A 455 1.19 -49.78 2.15
N GLU A 456 2.08 -50.02 1.19
CA GLU A 456 3.47 -50.43 1.45
C GLU A 456 4.31 -49.34 2.11
N ASN A 457 4.05 -48.07 1.84
CA ASN A 457 4.84 -46.96 2.40
C ASN A 457 4.36 -46.52 3.78
N TYR A 458 3.04 -46.50 4.01
CA TYR A 458 2.46 -45.87 5.21
C TYR A 458 1.78 -46.85 6.17
N ILE A 459 1.30 -48.02 5.72
CA ILE A 459 0.48 -48.92 6.56
C ILE A 459 1.26 -50.12 7.07
N VAL A 460 2.18 -50.67 6.27
CA VAL A 460 2.97 -51.87 6.64
C VAL A 460 3.91 -51.58 7.81
N GLU A 461 3.93 -52.50 8.78
CA GLU A 461 4.74 -52.39 10.00
C GLU A 461 6.25 -52.35 9.69
N GLY A 462 6.97 -51.47 10.38
CA GLY A 462 8.42 -51.32 10.25
C GLY A 462 8.86 -50.51 9.03
N ARG A 463 7.92 -49.88 8.32
CA ARG A 463 8.22 -48.97 7.20
C ARG A 463 8.64 -47.60 7.71
N LYS A 464 9.48 -46.92 6.93
CA LYS A 464 10.05 -45.62 7.28
C LYS A 464 8.98 -44.55 7.54
N TYR A 465 7.88 -44.60 6.80
CA TYR A 465 6.78 -43.64 6.88
C TYR A 465 5.52 -44.27 7.46
N GLU A 466 5.66 -45.30 8.28
CA GLU A 466 4.53 -45.94 8.96
C GLU A 466 3.75 -44.92 9.79
N ILE A 467 2.46 -44.78 9.52
CA ILE A 467 1.58 -43.87 10.27
C ILE A 467 1.00 -44.55 11.52
N ASN A 468 0.78 -43.74 12.56
CA ASN A 468 0.24 -44.21 13.83
C ASN A 468 -1.31 -44.21 13.84
N ILE A 469 -1.92 -45.23 13.23
CA ILE A 469 -3.37 -45.47 13.24
C ILE A 469 -3.75 -46.71 14.07
N PRO A 470 -4.99 -46.81 14.57
CA PRO A 470 -5.43 -47.97 15.35
C PRO A 470 -5.26 -49.31 14.61
N SER A 471 -4.84 -50.36 15.31
CA SER A 471 -4.58 -51.68 14.73
C SER A 471 -5.77 -52.25 13.96
N LYS A 472 -7.00 -51.98 14.42
CA LYS A 472 -8.23 -52.39 13.73
C LYS A 472 -8.29 -51.84 12.29
N VAL A 473 -7.89 -50.58 12.09
CA VAL A 473 -7.88 -49.92 10.77
C VAL A 473 -6.77 -50.51 9.91
N LYS A 474 -5.58 -50.75 10.46
CA LYS A 474 -4.47 -51.41 9.75
C LYS A 474 -4.87 -52.80 9.23
N ILE A 475 -5.51 -53.61 10.08
CA ILE A 475 -5.97 -54.97 9.73
C ILE A 475 -7.01 -54.90 8.61
N ALA A 476 -8.01 -54.02 8.72
CA ALA A 476 -9.06 -53.87 7.72
C ALA A 476 -8.50 -53.45 6.33
N ILE A 477 -7.55 -52.53 6.29
CA ILE A 477 -6.86 -52.16 5.04
C ILE A 477 -6.07 -53.35 4.48
N GLY A 478 -5.33 -54.07 5.34
CA GLY A 478 -4.56 -55.24 4.93
C GLY A 478 -5.42 -56.39 4.37
N GLU A 479 -6.62 -56.59 4.92
CA GLU A 479 -7.60 -57.56 4.39
C GLU A 479 -8.10 -57.15 3.00
N LYS A 480 -8.45 -55.89 2.77
CA LYS A 480 -8.84 -55.37 1.45
C LYS A 480 -7.74 -55.56 0.40
N VAL A 481 -6.49 -55.28 0.77
CA VAL A 481 -5.33 -55.48 -0.13
C VAL A 481 -5.15 -56.96 -0.47
N LYS A 482 -5.24 -57.88 0.52
CA LYS A 482 -5.15 -59.33 0.29
C LYS A 482 -6.29 -59.88 -0.57
N ALA A 483 -7.48 -59.30 -0.44
CA ALA A 483 -8.65 -59.66 -1.24
C ALA A 483 -8.62 -59.08 -2.67
N GLY A 484 -7.67 -58.18 -2.98
CA GLY A 484 -7.61 -57.48 -4.27
C GLY A 484 -8.70 -56.41 -4.44
N GLU A 485 -9.28 -55.92 -3.34
CA GLU A 485 -10.38 -54.95 -3.33
C GLU A 485 -9.85 -53.50 -3.36
N PHE A 486 -9.36 -53.07 -4.53
CA PHE A 486 -8.83 -51.72 -4.71
C PHE A 486 -9.93 -50.73 -5.12
N ASN A 487 -10.16 -49.71 -4.29
CA ASN A 487 -11.07 -48.61 -4.59
C ASN A 487 -10.55 -47.30 -3.98
N LYS A 488 -11.08 -46.17 -4.47
CA LYS A 488 -10.64 -44.82 -4.04
C LYS A 488 -10.87 -44.54 -2.55
N GLU A 489 -11.82 -45.25 -1.93
CA GLU A 489 -12.25 -45.02 -0.55
C GLU A 489 -11.62 -46.02 0.43
N MET A 490 -10.72 -46.91 -0.02
CA MET A 490 -10.20 -47.98 0.81
C MET A 490 -9.42 -47.48 2.03
N PHE A 491 -8.88 -46.26 1.95
CA PHE A 491 -8.13 -45.59 3.02
C PHE A 491 -8.95 -44.55 3.79
N HIS A 492 -10.25 -44.38 3.51
CA HIS A 492 -11.05 -43.28 4.06
C HIS A 492 -11.04 -43.22 5.60
N GLU A 493 -11.17 -44.37 6.28
CA GLU A 493 -11.13 -44.41 7.76
C GLU A 493 -9.77 -43.97 8.32
N ALA A 494 -8.66 -44.40 7.69
CA ALA A 494 -7.33 -43.96 8.08
C ALA A 494 -7.08 -42.48 7.75
N GLU A 495 -7.58 -41.98 6.62
CA GLU A 495 -7.52 -40.57 6.24
C GLU A 495 -8.25 -39.69 7.26
N VAL A 496 -9.43 -40.12 7.72
CA VAL A 496 -10.21 -39.40 8.74
C VAL A 496 -9.46 -39.33 10.07
N GLU A 497 -8.87 -40.45 10.52
CA GLU A 497 -8.08 -40.47 11.76
C GLU A 497 -6.83 -39.61 11.65
N MET A 498 -6.10 -39.67 10.53
CA MET A 498 -4.93 -38.81 10.32
C MET A 498 -5.30 -37.34 10.17
N GLY A 499 -6.43 -37.04 9.53
CA GLY A 499 -7.00 -35.69 9.46
C GLY A 499 -7.24 -35.12 10.84
N ARG A 500 -7.83 -35.89 11.76
CA ARG A 500 -8.04 -35.49 13.16
C ARG A 500 -6.73 -35.21 13.90
N VAL A 501 -5.73 -36.09 13.75
CA VAL A 501 -4.41 -35.90 14.38
C VAL A 501 -3.72 -34.63 13.85
N LEU A 502 -3.77 -34.43 12.54
CA LEU A 502 -3.20 -33.23 11.91
C LEU A 502 -3.93 -31.96 12.35
N GLU A 503 -5.25 -31.95 12.39
CA GLU A 503 -6.06 -30.77 12.71
C GLU A 503 -6.04 -30.42 14.20
N PHE A 504 -6.36 -31.38 15.06
CA PHE A 504 -6.63 -31.10 16.48
C PHE A 504 -5.38 -31.13 17.36
N ASP A 505 -4.33 -31.84 16.95
CA ASP A 505 -3.07 -31.90 17.71
C ASP A 505 -1.96 -31.12 17.01
N SER A 506 -1.56 -31.56 15.81
CA SER A 506 -0.35 -31.02 15.17
C SER A 506 -0.52 -29.56 14.72
N PHE A 507 -1.66 -29.21 14.14
CA PHE A 507 -1.94 -27.85 13.69
C PHE A 507 -2.19 -26.89 14.85
N ASP A 508 -2.81 -27.34 15.94
CA ASP A 508 -2.98 -26.51 17.14
C ASP A 508 -1.64 -26.14 17.79
N ARG A 509 -0.71 -27.11 17.86
CA ARG A 509 0.67 -26.85 18.31
C ARG A 509 1.44 -25.98 17.32
N PHE A 510 1.25 -26.17 16.00
CA PHE A 510 1.85 -25.33 14.99
C PHE A 510 1.46 -23.86 15.14
N LYS A 511 0.18 -23.55 15.40
CA LYS A 511 -0.30 -22.18 15.63
C LYS A 511 0.42 -21.48 16.80
N LYS A 512 0.93 -22.25 17.77
CA LYS A 512 1.68 -21.77 18.93
C LYS A 512 3.21 -21.76 18.69
N HIS A 513 3.68 -22.31 17.58
CA HIS A 513 5.09 -22.45 17.26
C HIS A 513 5.64 -21.21 16.53
N TYR A 514 6.92 -20.89 16.73
CA TYR A 514 7.56 -19.69 16.15
C TYR A 514 7.54 -19.65 14.61
N ILE A 515 7.47 -20.82 13.96
CA ILE A 515 7.37 -20.94 12.50
C ILE A 515 6.04 -20.38 11.99
N TYR A 516 4.94 -20.55 12.74
CA TYR A 516 3.66 -19.95 12.37
C TYR A 516 3.67 -18.43 12.56
N GLU A 517 4.32 -17.93 13.61
CA GLU A 517 4.58 -16.49 13.76
C GLU A 517 5.40 -15.94 12.58
N HIS A 518 6.41 -16.68 12.12
CA HIS A 518 7.17 -16.31 10.94
C HIS A 518 6.31 -16.33 9.68
N PHE A 519 5.43 -17.32 9.50
CA PHE A 519 4.45 -17.35 8.43
C PHE A 519 3.56 -16.11 8.46
N LYS A 520 2.93 -15.78 9.59
CA LYS A 520 2.08 -14.59 9.72
C LYS A 520 2.82 -13.31 9.32
N ARG A 521 4.06 -13.15 9.78
CA ARG A 521 4.91 -12.00 9.41
C ARG A 521 5.23 -11.98 7.91
N ALA A 522 5.66 -13.10 7.33
CA ALA A 522 6.00 -13.20 5.91
C ALA A 522 4.76 -13.01 5.01
N PHE A 523 3.62 -13.55 5.43
CA PHE A 523 2.33 -13.38 4.79
C PHE A 523 1.90 -11.90 4.84
N PHE A 524 2.20 -11.19 5.93
CA PHE A 524 1.93 -9.76 6.07
C PHE A 524 2.86 -8.90 5.20
N VAL A 525 4.12 -9.31 5.03
CA VAL A 525 5.03 -8.65 4.07
C VAL A 525 4.50 -8.78 2.63
N LYS A 526 3.83 -9.89 2.28
CA LYS A 526 3.16 -10.01 0.98
C LYS A 526 2.00 -9.02 0.80
N PHE A 527 1.30 -8.64 1.86
CA PHE A 527 0.28 -7.57 1.80
C PHE A 527 0.91 -6.24 1.39
N SER A 528 2.06 -5.89 1.98
CA SER A 528 2.83 -4.70 1.60
C SER A 528 3.32 -4.75 0.14
N GLN A 529 3.70 -5.93 -0.36
CA GLN A 529 4.26 -6.10 -1.70
C GLN A 529 3.21 -6.23 -2.82
N ARG A 530 2.09 -6.95 -2.60
CA ARG A 530 1.04 -7.17 -3.62
C ARG A 530 0.32 -5.88 -4.02
N ASN A 531 0.14 -4.95 -3.08
CA ASN A 531 -0.71 -3.77 -3.30
C ASN A 531 0.03 -2.56 -3.88
N PHE A 532 1.34 -2.69 -4.14
CA PHE A 532 2.12 -1.68 -4.85
C PHE A 532 2.46 -2.04 -6.30
N VAL A 533 2.32 -3.31 -6.69
CA VAL A 533 2.52 -3.75 -8.08
C VAL A 533 1.29 -3.50 -8.96
N VAL A 534 0.12 -3.17 -8.39
CA VAL A 534 -1.05 -2.74 -9.16
C VAL A 534 -0.92 -1.26 -9.51
N GLY A 535 0.03 -0.97 -10.39
CA GLY A 535 0.16 0.30 -11.12
C GLY A 535 -0.16 0.16 -12.60
N ASP A 536 -0.20 -1.07 -13.13
CA ASP A 536 -0.52 -1.34 -14.53
C ASP A 536 -1.42 -2.58 -14.65
N THR A 537 -2.41 -2.47 -15.55
CA THR A 537 -3.23 -3.56 -16.14
C THR A 537 -4.38 -4.19 -15.32
N VAL A 538 -5.33 -3.41 -14.81
CA VAL A 538 -6.74 -3.88 -14.75
C VAL A 538 -7.70 -2.79 -15.21
N LYS A 539 -7.52 -2.34 -16.46
CA LYS A 539 -8.55 -1.57 -17.18
C LYS A 539 -9.32 -2.41 -18.21
N GLY A 540 -9.07 -3.72 -18.27
CA GLY A 540 -9.60 -4.59 -19.34
C GLY A 540 -10.64 -5.65 -18.94
N GLU A 541 -10.77 -6.01 -17.66
CA GLU A 541 -11.58 -7.21 -17.31
C GLU A 541 -12.81 -6.95 -16.43
N VAL A 542 -13.00 -5.73 -15.90
CA VAL A 542 -14.22 -5.40 -15.14
C VAL A 542 -15.42 -5.08 -16.05
N GLU A 543 -15.21 -4.79 -17.33
CA GLU A 543 -16.31 -4.59 -18.31
C GLU A 543 -16.89 -5.90 -18.87
N ARG A 544 -16.33 -7.08 -18.55
CA ARG A 544 -16.88 -8.38 -19.02
C ARG A 544 -17.83 -9.07 -18.05
N PHE A 545 -17.93 -8.61 -16.80
CA PHE A 545 -18.83 -9.23 -15.79
C PHE A 545 -20.08 -8.41 -15.47
N SER A 546 -20.25 -7.22 -16.04
CA SER A 546 -21.42 -6.34 -15.82
C SER A 546 -22.51 -6.45 -16.90
N SER A 547 -22.37 -7.31 -17.92
CA SER A 547 -23.35 -7.45 -19.01
C SER A 547 -24.30 -8.66 -18.91
N HIS A 548 -24.34 -9.39 -17.79
CA HIS A 548 -25.19 -10.59 -17.62
C HIS A 548 -26.07 -10.59 -16.36
N ARG A 549 -26.62 -9.44 -15.97
CA ARG A 549 -27.81 -9.37 -15.09
C ARG A 549 -28.71 -8.22 -15.53
N GLY A 550 -29.59 -8.51 -16.47
CA GLY A 550 -30.62 -7.57 -16.91
C GLY A 550 -31.66 -8.28 -17.76
N ASN A 551 -32.52 -9.08 -17.13
CA ASN A 551 -33.87 -9.42 -17.61
C ASN A 551 -34.58 -10.30 -16.58
N SER A 552 -35.31 -9.69 -15.65
CA SER A 552 -36.65 -10.15 -15.28
C SER A 552 -37.31 -9.12 -14.35
N ALA A 553 -38.56 -8.77 -14.68
CA ALA A 553 -39.54 -7.95 -13.92
C ALA A 553 -39.96 -6.64 -14.61
N LYS A 554 -40.66 -6.77 -15.74
CA LYS A 554 -41.78 -5.89 -16.08
C LYS A 554 -43.07 -6.69 -15.91
N ASN A 555 -43.99 -6.13 -15.13
CA ASN A 555 -45.45 -6.21 -15.21
C ASN A 555 -46.07 -6.43 -13.82
N LEU A 556 -46.61 -5.37 -13.25
CA LEU A 556 -47.99 -5.33 -12.77
C LEU A 556 -48.35 -3.88 -12.39
N VAL A 557 -49.10 -3.25 -13.29
CA VAL A 557 -50.04 -2.17 -12.99
C VAL A 557 -51.41 -2.84 -12.91
N VAL A 558 -51.98 -2.88 -11.71
CA VAL A 558 -53.36 -2.50 -11.38
C VAL A 558 -53.31 -1.88 -10.00
#